data_AF-A0A9D0ZWK2-F1
#
_entry.id   AF-A0A9D0ZWK2-F1
#
_cell.length_a   1.000
_cell.length_b   1.000
_cell.length_c   1.000
_cell.angle_alpha   90.00
_cell.angle_beta   90.00
_cell.angle_gamma   90.00
#
_symmetry.space_group_name_H-M   'P 1'
#
loop_
_entity.id
_entity.type
_entity.pdbx_description
1 polymer ?
#
loop_
_entity_poly.entity_id
_entity_poly.type
_entity_poly.pdbx_seq_one_letter_code
_entity_poly.pdbx_strand_id
1 'polypeptide(L)'
;MENVRKKRGLICFLFMLAMMLALPIGASAATKITMNRSIKYAKKGYTIFVYNKMKGKNIKVYKRTNPRKGSYCTIEYGAAMVVNTSKLRTGKKYTMLPVYLNNRTRNGKMVTGYVKVSQVGIKRVNMKKASTNKTIRKAIYYGFRHLGTPFLLGAGDIDNQIDCANFVKAIYEYAGKSMPYPHTDYLQQVCYEIPKSRLKPGDLVFYLKNDTSGPIDHVGVYIGSGLMINSSGHYGDTYPQGGITVKRINYGNRKPVRCMRIRGLS
;
A
#
# COMPACT_ATOMS: atom_id res chain seq x y z
N MET A 1 -13.92 76.76 -40.22
CA MET A 1 -14.11 75.97 -41.45
C MET A 1 -12.80 76.02 -42.21
N GLU A 2 -11.97 74.98 -42.14
CA GLU A 2 -10.80 74.89 -43.00
C GLU A 2 -10.40 73.43 -43.23
N ASN A 3 -10.17 73.14 -44.50
CA ASN A 3 -9.86 71.86 -45.11
C ASN A 3 -8.39 71.47 -44.84
N VAL A 4 -8.04 70.18 -44.97
CA VAL A 4 -6.96 69.69 -45.87
C VAL A 4 -6.65 68.20 -45.61
N ARG A 5 -7.11 67.38 -46.56
CA ARG A 5 -6.47 66.23 -47.24
C ARG A 5 -5.29 65.49 -46.56
N LYS A 6 -5.44 64.15 -46.47
CA LYS A 6 -4.61 63.07 -47.11
C LYS A 6 -4.85 61.76 -46.33
N LYS A 7 -5.44 60.69 -46.89
CA LYS A 7 -5.02 59.75 -47.97
C LYS A 7 -4.61 58.39 -47.36
N ARG A 8 -5.24 57.34 -47.91
CA ARG A 8 -4.80 55.93 -48.05
C ARG A 8 -4.97 55.07 -46.79
N GLY A 9 -5.63 53.91 -46.79
CA GLY A 9 -5.99 53.01 -47.89
C GLY A 9 -5.25 51.69 -47.71
N LEU A 10 -5.96 50.71 -47.14
CA LEU A 10 -6.00 49.27 -47.47
C LEU A 10 -4.72 48.53 -47.95
N ILE A 11 -4.49 47.37 -47.31
CA ILE A 11 -4.04 46.08 -47.86
C ILE A 11 -2.52 45.75 -47.89
N CYS A 12 -2.23 44.73 -47.07
CA CYS A 12 -1.37 43.56 -47.31
C CYS A 12 0.15 43.56 -47.07
N PHE A 13 0.56 42.46 -46.42
CA PHE A 13 1.82 41.72 -46.50
C PHE A 13 3.07 42.28 -45.81
N LEU A 14 3.29 41.82 -44.56
CA LEU A 14 4.60 41.50 -43.97
C LEU A 14 4.33 40.53 -42.80
N PHE A 15 4.35 39.21 -42.99
CA PHE A 15 5.56 38.37 -42.92
C PHE A 15 6.55 38.85 -41.85
N MET A 16 6.12 38.85 -40.59
CA MET A 16 7.05 38.88 -39.46
C MET A 16 7.16 37.49 -38.83
N LEU A 17 8.25 36.86 -39.23
CA LEU A 17 8.89 35.65 -38.74
C LEU A 17 8.94 35.60 -37.20
N ALA A 18 7.93 35.00 -36.57
CA ALA A 18 8.04 34.46 -35.22
C ALA A 18 8.15 32.94 -35.33
N MET A 19 9.36 32.47 -35.64
CA MET A 19 9.79 31.10 -35.38
C MET A 19 9.76 30.89 -33.85
N MET A 20 8.56 30.71 -33.29
CA MET A 20 8.43 30.02 -32.02
C MET A 20 8.90 28.60 -32.29
N LEU A 21 10.19 28.37 -32.02
CA LEU A 21 10.70 27.08 -31.62
C LEU A 21 9.79 26.58 -30.51
N ALA A 22 8.77 25.82 -30.90
CA ALA A 22 8.06 24.91 -30.02
C ALA A 22 9.10 23.87 -29.61
N LEU A 23 9.92 24.23 -28.61
CA LEU A 23 10.71 23.26 -27.88
C LEU A 23 9.72 22.19 -27.44
N PRO A 24 9.96 20.91 -27.76
CA PRO A 24 9.07 19.86 -27.33
C PRO A 24 8.96 19.97 -25.82
N ILE A 25 7.75 20.30 -25.34
CA ILE A 25 7.39 20.32 -23.91
C ILE A 25 8.00 19.06 -23.33
N GLY A 26 9.04 19.26 -22.52
CA GLY A 26 10.01 18.24 -22.19
C GLY A 26 9.33 16.94 -21.84
N ALA A 27 9.59 15.90 -22.62
CA ALA A 27 9.28 14.54 -22.22
C ALA A 27 10.05 14.30 -20.91
N SER A 28 9.38 14.53 -19.77
CA SER A 28 9.95 14.30 -18.45
C SER A 28 10.51 12.88 -18.45
N ALA A 29 11.84 12.77 -18.44
CA ALA A 29 12.51 11.49 -18.55
C ALA A 29 11.97 10.59 -17.44
N ALA A 30 11.33 9.48 -17.82
CA ALA A 30 10.64 8.61 -16.88
C ALA A 30 11.57 8.27 -15.71
N THR A 31 11.18 8.62 -14.47
CA THR A 31 12.01 8.41 -13.28
C THR A 31 12.48 6.96 -13.22
N LYS A 32 13.80 6.76 -13.20
CA LYS A 32 14.43 5.44 -13.10
C LYS A 32 15.10 5.28 -11.73
N ILE A 33 14.99 4.11 -11.13
CA ILE A 33 15.73 3.76 -9.90
C ILE A 33 16.48 2.44 -10.05
N THR A 34 17.58 2.28 -9.31
CA THR A 34 18.21 0.97 -9.08
C THR A 34 17.66 0.34 -7.81
N MET A 35 17.56 -0.99 -7.80
CA MET A 35 17.00 -1.73 -6.65
C MET A 35 18.07 -2.46 -5.83
N ASN A 36 19.35 -2.13 -6.00
CA ASN A 36 20.51 -2.83 -5.38
C ASN A 36 20.33 -3.04 -3.88
N ARG A 37 20.01 -1.96 -3.15
CA ARG A 37 19.78 -2.02 -1.69
C ARG A 37 18.62 -2.95 -1.34
N SER A 38 17.50 -2.85 -2.06
CA SER A 38 16.32 -3.69 -1.82
C SER A 38 16.59 -5.16 -2.13
N ILE A 39 17.34 -5.47 -3.20
CA ILE A 39 17.79 -6.83 -3.53
C ILE A 39 18.69 -7.38 -2.41
N LYS A 40 19.64 -6.58 -1.90
CA LYS A 40 20.51 -6.96 -0.77
C LYS A 40 19.69 -7.31 0.48
N TYR A 41 18.68 -6.51 0.82
CA TYR A 41 17.80 -6.80 1.96
C TYR A 41 16.91 -8.02 1.72
N ALA A 42 16.40 -8.22 0.51
CA ALA A 42 15.61 -9.40 0.16
C ALA A 42 16.41 -10.70 0.38
N LYS A 43 17.69 -10.72 -0.02
CA LYS A 43 18.61 -11.84 0.27
C LYS A 43 18.82 -12.09 1.77
N LYS A 44 18.65 -11.07 2.61
CA LYS A 44 18.71 -11.17 4.09
C LYS A 44 17.35 -11.54 4.72
N GLY A 45 16.34 -11.88 3.93
CA GLY A 45 15.02 -12.28 4.41
C GLY A 45 14.05 -11.14 4.71
N TYR A 46 14.32 -9.92 4.21
CA TYR A 46 13.36 -8.83 4.27
C TYR A 46 12.33 -8.95 3.15
N THR A 47 11.06 -8.71 3.47
CA THR A 47 10.02 -8.47 2.48
C THR A 47 10.10 -7.02 2.03
N ILE A 48 10.12 -6.81 0.72
CA ILE A 48 10.15 -5.47 0.12
C ILE A 48 8.73 -5.10 -0.29
N PHE A 49 8.29 -3.92 0.14
CA PHE A 49 6.98 -3.38 -0.20
C PHE A 49 7.15 -2.11 -1.03
N VAL A 50 6.25 -1.94 -1.98
CA VAL A 50 5.91 -0.63 -2.52
C VAL A 50 4.60 -0.19 -1.91
N TYR A 51 4.41 1.12 -1.73
CA TYR A 51 3.12 1.66 -1.29
C TYR A 51 2.75 2.89 -2.11
N ASN A 52 1.46 3.12 -2.28
CA ASN A 52 0.99 4.35 -2.89
C ASN A 52 1.23 5.55 -1.96
N LYS A 53 2.10 6.47 -2.38
CA LYS A 53 2.43 7.69 -1.63
C LYS A 53 1.60 8.91 -2.06
N MET A 54 0.78 8.78 -3.10
CA MET A 54 0.01 9.86 -3.70
C MET A 54 -1.35 10.00 -3.01
N LYS A 55 -1.50 11.01 -2.14
CA LYS A 55 -2.79 11.28 -1.49
C LYS A 55 -3.82 11.72 -2.55
N GLY A 56 -5.07 11.25 -2.43
CA GLY A 56 -6.16 11.58 -3.36
C GLY A 56 -6.04 10.96 -4.75
N LYS A 57 -5.06 10.07 -4.99
CA LYS A 57 -4.86 9.45 -6.30
C LYS A 57 -4.64 7.95 -6.19
N ASN A 58 -5.55 7.19 -6.78
CA ASN A 58 -5.35 5.76 -6.98
C ASN A 58 -4.32 5.52 -8.08
N ILE A 59 -3.40 4.57 -7.86
CA ILE A 59 -2.38 4.23 -8.85
C ILE A 59 -2.71 2.89 -9.49
N LYS A 60 -2.50 2.78 -10.81
CA LYS A 60 -2.79 1.57 -11.58
C LYS A 60 -1.69 0.53 -11.36
N VAL A 61 -2.10 -0.73 -11.22
CA VAL A 61 -1.24 -1.90 -11.30
C VAL A 61 -1.39 -2.51 -12.69
N TYR A 62 -0.37 -2.34 -13.52
CA TYR A 62 -0.40 -2.70 -14.94
C TYR A 62 -0.14 -4.20 -15.17
N LYS A 63 -0.72 -4.76 -16.23
CA LYS A 63 -0.53 -6.17 -16.61
C LYS A 63 0.88 -6.46 -17.14
N ARG A 64 1.52 -5.44 -17.70
CA ARG A 64 2.87 -5.46 -18.30
C ARG A 64 3.57 -4.15 -18.00
N THR A 65 4.87 -4.07 -18.32
CA THR A 65 5.65 -2.83 -18.23
C THR A 65 5.18 -1.76 -19.22
N ASN A 66 4.59 -2.15 -20.35
CA ASN A 66 3.89 -1.25 -21.28
C ASN A 66 2.46 -0.97 -20.76
N PRO A 67 2.16 0.28 -20.32
CA PRO A 67 0.84 0.64 -19.77
C PRO A 67 -0.34 0.41 -20.72
N ARG A 68 -0.11 0.40 -22.04
CA ARG A 68 -1.17 0.19 -23.05
C ARG A 68 -1.75 -1.22 -23.04
N LYS A 69 -1.07 -2.19 -22.39
CA LYS A 69 -1.55 -3.57 -22.25
C LYS A 69 -2.54 -3.77 -21.09
N GLY A 70 -3.09 -2.68 -20.57
CA GLY A 70 -4.12 -2.67 -19.53
C GLY A 70 -3.61 -2.79 -18.10
N SER A 71 -4.54 -2.68 -17.15
CA SER A 71 -4.32 -2.83 -15.72
C SER A 71 -5.11 -3.97 -15.13
N TYR A 72 -4.64 -4.50 -14.00
CA TYR A 72 -5.37 -5.46 -13.17
C TYR A 72 -6.29 -4.76 -12.19
N CYS A 73 -5.75 -3.82 -11.42
CA CYS A 73 -6.47 -3.12 -10.38
C CYS A 73 -5.85 -1.74 -10.14
N THR A 74 -6.35 -1.04 -9.13
CA THR A 74 -5.71 0.16 -8.58
C THR A 74 -5.44 -0.03 -7.09
N ILE A 75 -4.49 0.73 -6.56
CA ILE A 75 -4.25 0.79 -5.11
C ILE A 75 -4.43 2.22 -4.59
N GLU A 76 -5.16 2.33 -3.49
CA GLU A 76 -5.45 3.58 -2.78
C GLU A 76 -4.24 4.12 -2.01
N TYR A 77 -4.33 5.36 -1.54
CA TYR A 77 -3.27 5.96 -0.72
C TYR A 77 -2.95 5.10 0.50
N GLY A 78 -1.68 4.78 0.69
CA GLY A 78 -1.21 3.97 1.81
C GLY A 78 -1.31 2.45 1.61
N ALA A 79 -2.08 1.95 0.65
CA ALA A 79 -2.07 0.52 0.32
C ALA A 79 -0.68 0.09 -0.19
N ALA A 80 -0.25 -1.10 0.22
CA ALA A 80 1.09 -1.62 -0.02
C ALA A 80 1.09 -2.98 -0.70
N MET A 81 2.00 -3.15 -1.66
CA MET A 81 2.17 -4.36 -2.44
C MET A 81 3.54 -5.00 -2.23
N VAL A 82 3.59 -6.33 -2.13
CA VAL A 82 4.86 -7.07 -2.06
C VAL A 82 5.55 -7.00 -3.42
N VAL A 83 6.82 -6.59 -3.44
CA VAL A 83 7.64 -6.55 -4.64
C VAL A 83 8.09 -7.96 -5.00
N ASN A 84 7.92 -8.33 -6.28
CA ASN A 84 8.46 -9.57 -6.81
C ASN A 84 9.96 -9.39 -7.10
N THR A 85 10.79 -9.68 -6.11
CA THR A 85 12.25 -9.49 -6.19
C THR A 85 12.94 -10.46 -7.13
N SER A 86 12.33 -11.59 -7.48
CA SER A 86 12.90 -12.55 -8.46
C SER A 86 13.06 -11.96 -9.87
N LYS A 87 12.28 -10.91 -10.18
CA LYS A 87 12.35 -10.18 -11.46
C LYS A 87 13.30 -8.98 -11.44
N LEU A 88 14.01 -8.77 -10.33
CA LEU A 88 14.95 -7.66 -10.17
C LEU A 88 16.40 -8.14 -10.36
N ARG A 89 17.23 -7.30 -10.99
CA ARG A 89 18.66 -7.54 -11.22
C ARG A 89 19.46 -6.36 -10.67
N THR A 90 20.60 -6.65 -10.03
CA THR A 90 21.54 -5.64 -9.55
C THR A 90 22.06 -4.79 -10.72
N GLY A 91 22.26 -3.49 -10.50
CA GLY A 91 22.72 -2.53 -11.51
C GLY A 91 21.64 -2.07 -12.49
N LYS A 92 20.58 -2.86 -12.70
CA LYS A 92 19.50 -2.50 -13.63
C LYS A 92 18.66 -1.33 -13.11
N LYS A 93 18.37 -0.40 -14.02
CA LYS A 93 17.48 0.74 -13.80
C LYS A 93 16.04 0.37 -14.18
N TYR A 94 15.07 0.75 -13.34
CA TYR A 94 13.66 0.42 -13.49
C TYR A 94 12.79 1.67 -13.51
N THR A 95 11.85 1.76 -14.46
CA THR A 95 10.71 2.70 -14.45
C THR A 95 9.44 2.07 -13.86
N MET A 96 9.38 0.74 -13.89
CA MET A 96 8.26 -0.07 -13.41
C MET A 96 8.78 -1.13 -12.44
N LEU A 97 8.13 -1.29 -11.29
CA LEU A 97 8.47 -2.33 -10.31
C LEU A 97 7.48 -3.49 -10.39
N PRO A 98 7.98 -4.73 -10.42
CA PRO A 98 7.14 -5.92 -10.40
C PRO A 98 6.56 -6.15 -8.99
N VAL A 99 5.27 -6.42 -8.89
CA VAL A 99 4.54 -6.63 -7.63
C VAL A 99 3.62 -7.84 -7.71
N TYR A 100 3.40 -8.52 -6.58
CA TYR A 100 2.43 -9.61 -6.50
C TYR A 100 1.01 -9.10 -6.30
N LEU A 101 0.03 -9.70 -6.99
CA LEU A 101 -1.37 -9.29 -6.93
C LEU A 101 -2.23 -10.06 -5.94
N ASN A 102 -1.92 -11.32 -5.64
CA ASN A 102 -2.63 -12.17 -4.68
C ASN A 102 -1.80 -13.46 -4.45
N ASN A 103 -2.08 -14.18 -3.35
CA ASN A 103 -1.81 -15.61 -3.20
C ASN A 103 -2.73 -16.50 -4.05
N ARG A 104 -3.82 -15.98 -4.64
CA ARG A 104 -4.62 -16.73 -5.63
C ARG A 104 -3.80 -17.00 -6.88
N THR A 105 -3.29 -18.22 -6.93
CA THR A 105 -2.50 -18.73 -8.04
C THR A 105 -3.39 -19.03 -9.25
N ARG A 106 -2.94 -18.70 -10.45
CA ARG A 106 -3.40 -19.44 -11.64
C ARG A 106 -2.45 -20.62 -11.77
N ASN A 107 -2.95 -21.85 -11.56
CA ASN A 107 -2.17 -23.09 -11.65
C ASN A 107 -0.93 -23.10 -10.71
N GLY A 108 -1.07 -22.68 -9.46
CA GLY A 108 0.05 -22.65 -8.50
C GLY A 108 1.05 -21.48 -8.64
N LYS A 109 0.91 -20.59 -9.64
CA LYS A 109 1.83 -19.45 -9.84
C LYS A 109 1.24 -18.10 -9.42
N MET A 110 1.99 -17.34 -8.61
CA MET A 110 1.64 -15.97 -8.22
C MET A 110 1.65 -15.02 -9.43
N VAL A 111 0.58 -14.25 -9.60
CA VAL A 111 0.47 -13.27 -10.68
C VAL A 111 1.29 -12.03 -10.37
N THR A 112 2.09 -11.58 -11.34
CA THR A 112 2.90 -10.35 -11.23
C THR A 112 2.27 -9.21 -12.04
N GLY A 113 1.96 -8.11 -11.37
CA GLY A 113 1.66 -6.81 -11.97
C GLY A 113 2.86 -5.86 -11.93
N TYR A 114 2.69 -4.64 -12.44
CA TYR A 114 3.73 -3.63 -12.49
C TYR A 114 3.22 -2.25 -12.06
N VAL A 115 3.96 -1.55 -11.21
CA VAL A 115 3.64 -0.18 -10.76
C VAL A 115 4.72 0.81 -11.18
N LYS A 116 4.33 2.04 -11.49
CA LYS A 116 5.27 3.12 -11.86
C LYS A 116 6.10 3.55 -10.65
N VAL A 117 7.42 3.56 -10.80
CA VAL A 117 8.37 3.96 -9.75
C VAL A 117 8.10 5.37 -9.23
N SER A 118 7.78 6.32 -10.11
CA SER A 118 7.53 7.70 -9.73
C SER A 118 6.35 7.86 -8.75
N GLN A 119 5.41 6.92 -8.75
CA GLN A 119 4.15 6.99 -8.00
C GLN A 119 4.19 6.25 -6.66
N VAL A 120 5.25 5.49 -6.38
CA VAL A 120 5.33 4.66 -5.17
C VAL A 120 6.46 5.07 -4.24
N GLY A 121 6.29 4.78 -2.96
CA GLY A 121 7.39 4.69 -2.01
C GLY A 121 7.81 3.24 -1.79
N ILE A 122 9.03 3.02 -1.27
CA ILE A 122 9.56 1.68 -0.97
C ILE A 122 9.77 1.55 0.53
N LYS A 123 9.26 0.46 1.11
CA LYS A 123 9.49 0.07 2.50
C LYS A 123 10.03 -1.35 2.55
N ARG A 124 10.62 -1.70 3.69
CA ARG A 124 11.23 -3.01 3.91
C ARG A 124 10.86 -3.46 5.31
N VAL A 125 10.50 -4.73 5.45
CA VAL A 125 10.15 -5.29 6.74
C VAL A 125 10.86 -6.63 6.92
N ASN A 126 11.52 -6.82 8.05
CA ASN A 126 12.16 -8.08 8.37
C ASN A 126 11.13 -9.03 8.98
N MET A 127 10.53 -9.91 8.17
CA MET A 127 9.52 -10.84 8.69
C MET A 127 10.11 -11.87 9.66
N LYS A 128 11.34 -12.33 9.40
CA LYS A 128 12.01 -13.34 10.24
C LYS A 128 12.44 -12.79 11.61
N LYS A 129 12.69 -11.48 11.70
CA LYS A 129 13.09 -10.78 12.92
C LYS A 129 12.16 -9.60 13.22
N ALA A 130 10.86 -9.76 12.94
CA ALA A 130 9.88 -8.69 13.15
C ALA A 130 9.80 -8.32 14.64
N SER A 131 9.90 -9.31 15.52
CA SER A 131 9.94 -9.13 16.97
C SER A 131 10.92 -10.12 17.59
N THR A 132 11.46 -9.80 18.76
CA THR A 132 12.20 -10.76 19.61
C THR A 132 11.27 -11.82 20.19
N ASN A 133 9.97 -11.50 20.35
CA ASN A 133 8.96 -12.41 20.85
C ASN A 133 8.54 -13.43 19.77
N LYS A 134 8.69 -14.74 20.07
CA LYS A 134 8.39 -15.84 19.13
C LYS A 134 6.91 -15.88 18.74
N THR A 135 5.99 -15.63 19.67
CA THR A 135 4.54 -15.61 19.44
C THR A 135 4.18 -14.52 18.44
N ILE A 136 4.68 -13.30 18.64
CA ILE A 136 4.46 -12.19 17.70
C ILE A 136 4.96 -12.53 16.29
N ARG A 137 6.17 -13.09 16.18
CA ARG A 137 6.71 -13.50 14.86
C ARG A 137 5.84 -14.57 14.20
N LYS A 138 5.39 -15.57 14.96
CA LYS A 138 4.55 -16.66 14.44
C LYS A 138 3.19 -16.13 13.97
N ALA A 139 2.57 -15.22 14.73
CA ALA A 139 1.30 -14.58 14.38
C ALA A 139 1.43 -13.77 13.08
N ILE A 140 2.41 -12.87 13.00
CA ILE A 140 2.64 -12.05 11.79
C ILE A 140 2.91 -12.96 10.59
N TYR A 141 3.80 -13.95 10.73
CA TYR A 141 4.11 -14.89 9.65
C TYR A 141 2.88 -15.65 9.16
N TYR A 142 2.02 -16.13 10.08
CA TYR A 142 0.78 -16.80 9.74
C TYR A 142 -0.20 -15.88 9.02
N GLY A 143 -0.37 -14.63 9.47
CA GLY A 143 -1.17 -13.65 8.74
C GLY A 143 -0.68 -13.40 7.31
N PHE A 144 0.65 -13.35 7.11
CA PHE A 144 1.25 -13.20 5.78
C PHE A 144 0.97 -14.37 4.84
N ARG A 145 0.83 -15.60 5.36
CA ARG A 145 0.46 -16.78 4.56
C ARG A 145 -0.95 -16.67 3.96
N HIS A 146 -1.83 -15.90 4.58
CA HIS A 146 -3.21 -15.69 4.15
C HIS A 146 -3.41 -14.35 3.44
N LEU A 147 -2.34 -13.67 3.02
CA LEU A 147 -2.47 -12.45 2.20
C LEU A 147 -3.40 -12.70 1.00
N GLY A 148 -4.47 -11.91 0.93
CA GLY A 148 -5.47 -11.99 -0.12
C GLY A 148 -6.72 -12.83 0.19
N THR A 149 -6.85 -13.43 1.38
CA THR A 149 -8.16 -13.93 1.85
C THR A 149 -9.16 -12.78 1.83
N PRO A 150 -10.32 -12.93 1.16
CA PRO A 150 -11.35 -11.90 1.08
C PRO A 150 -11.84 -11.38 2.44
N PHE A 151 -12.26 -10.12 2.45
CA PHE A 151 -12.89 -9.52 3.63
C PHE A 151 -14.40 -9.79 3.63
N LEU A 152 -14.92 -10.23 4.78
CA LEU A 152 -16.35 -10.29 5.07
C LEU A 152 -16.57 -9.93 6.53
N LEU A 153 -17.35 -8.87 6.79
CA LEU A 153 -17.70 -8.46 8.14
C LEU A 153 -18.40 -9.60 8.90
N GLY A 154 -17.93 -9.90 10.13
CA GLY A 154 -18.45 -10.98 10.96
C GLY A 154 -17.91 -12.37 10.61
N ALA A 155 -17.20 -12.54 9.49
CA ALA A 155 -16.64 -13.83 9.14
C ALA A 155 -15.36 -14.15 9.92
N GLY A 156 -15.21 -15.42 10.30
CA GLY A 156 -14.12 -15.92 11.13
C GLY A 156 -13.15 -16.88 10.45
N ASP A 157 -13.33 -17.16 9.16
CA ASP A 157 -12.57 -18.19 8.44
C ASP A 157 -11.39 -17.58 7.68
N ILE A 158 -10.18 -17.76 8.20
CA ILE A 158 -8.96 -17.16 7.63
C ILE A 158 -8.59 -17.75 6.25
N ASP A 159 -9.11 -18.91 5.89
CA ASP A 159 -8.86 -19.56 4.60
C ASP A 159 -9.90 -19.16 3.54
N ASN A 160 -11.10 -18.75 3.97
CA ASN A 160 -12.20 -18.37 3.07
C ASN A 160 -12.52 -16.88 3.08
N GLN A 161 -13.02 -16.35 4.19
CA GLN A 161 -13.39 -14.93 4.35
C GLN A 161 -13.29 -14.55 5.83
N ILE A 162 -12.69 -13.40 6.13
CA ILE A 162 -12.44 -13.00 7.52
C ILE A 162 -12.52 -11.49 7.73
N ASP A 163 -13.07 -11.05 8.86
CA ASP A 163 -13.07 -9.65 9.26
C ASP A 163 -11.77 -9.23 9.99
N CYS A 164 -11.71 -7.96 10.40
CA CYS A 164 -10.52 -7.39 11.03
C CYS A 164 -10.21 -7.98 12.42
N ALA A 165 -11.23 -8.19 13.26
CA ALA A 165 -11.05 -8.62 14.64
C ALA A 165 -10.85 -10.13 14.73
N ASN A 166 -11.58 -10.90 13.92
CA ASN A 166 -11.36 -12.33 13.72
C ASN A 166 -9.97 -12.59 13.15
N PHE A 167 -9.48 -11.77 12.21
CA PHE A 167 -8.11 -11.89 11.72
C PHE A 167 -7.08 -11.76 12.85
N VAL A 168 -7.21 -10.75 13.71
CA VAL A 168 -6.31 -10.58 14.87
C VAL A 168 -6.39 -11.79 15.80
N LYS A 169 -7.60 -12.24 16.14
CA LYS A 169 -7.82 -13.42 16.99
C LYS A 169 -7.15 -14.66 16.39
N ALA A 170 -7.46 -14.99 15.14
CA ALA A 170 -6.98 -16.17 14.44
C ALA A 170 -5.45 -16.26 14.40
N ILE A 171 -4.76 -15.15 14.06
CA ILE A 171 -3.29 -15.19 13.95
C ILE A 171 -2.60 -15.35 15.30
N TYR A 172 -3.16 -14.75 16.36
CA TYR A 172 -2.58 -14.84 17.70
C TYR A 172 -2.89 -16.17 18.37
N GLU A 173 -4.08 -16.73 18.16
CA GLU A 173 -4.42 -18.08 18.64
C GLU A 173 -3.60 -19.16 17.94
N TYR A 174 -3.40 -19.06 16.62
CA TYR A 174 -2.44 -19.91 15.91
C TYR A 174 -1.03 -19.81 16.51
N ALA A 175 -0.67 -18.63 17.01
CA ALA A 175 0.62 -18.40 17.66
C ALA A 175 0.69 -18.86 19.13
N GLY A 176 -0.40 -19.36 19.71
CA GLY A 176 -0.48 -19.82 21.09
C GLY A 176 -0.85 -18.73 22.10
N LYS A 177 -1.34 -17.57 21.66
CA LYS A 177 -1.90 -16.53 22.54
C LYS A 177 -3.43 -16.62 22.49
N SER A 178 -4.04 -16.96 23.63
CA SER A 178 -5.49 -16.84 23.79
C SER A 178 -5.92 -15.38 23.62
N MET A 179 -6.96 -15.17 22.82
CA MET A 179 -7.53 -13.86 22.50
C MET A 179 -9.02 -13.83 22.86
N PRO A 180 -9.57 -12.67 23.24
CA PRO A 180 -10.96 -12.57 23.66
C PRO A 180 -11.93 -12.76 22.48
N TYR A 181 -13.22 -12.51 22.73
CA TYR A 181 -14.23 -12.42 21.66
C TYR A 181 -13.75 -11.45 20.56
N PRO A 182 -13.88 -11.79 19.26
CA PRO A 182 -13.30 -11.04 18.15
C PRO A 182 -14.09 -9.77 17.84
N HIS A 183 -14.00 -8.79 18.73
CA HIS A 183 -14.57 -7.45 18.55
C HIS A 183 -13.58 -6.39 19.03
N THR A 184 -13.56 -5.22 18.39
CA THR A 184 -12.55 -4.17 18.61
C THR A 184 -12.48 -3.75 20.07
N ASP A 185 -13.60 -3.64 20.77
CA ASP A 185 -13.64 -3.29 22.20
C ASP A 185 -12.97 -4.32 23.10
N TYR A 186 -13.25 -5.61 22.89
CA TYR A 186 -12.63 -6.68 23.68
C TYR A 186 -11.13 -6.80 23.40
N LEU A 187 -10.70 -6.59 22.16
CA LEU A 187 -9.27 -6.53 21.82
C LEU A 187 -8.55 -5.39 22.54
N GLN A 188 -9.20 -4.25 22.74
CA GLN A 188 -8.63 -3.14 23.51
C GLN A 188 -8.46 -3.49 24.99
N GLN A 189 -9.40 -4.22 25.59
CA GLN A 189 -9.36 -4.60 27.01
C GLN A 189 -8.15 -5.47 27.38
N VAL A 190 -7.67 -6.31 26.45
CA VAL A 190 -6.45 -7.13 26.65
C VAL A 190 -5.14 -6.39 26.32
N CYS A 191 -5.23 -5.11 25.96
CA CYS A 191 -4.09 -4.28 25.61
C CYS A 191 -3.92 -3.07 26.54
N TYR A 192 -2.73 -2.48 26.53
CA TYR A 192 -2.48 -1.16 27.12
C TYR A 192 -2.06 -0.17 26.03
N GLU A 193 -2.45 1.09 26.19
CA GLU A 193 -2.16 2.13 25.22
C GLU A 193 -0.67 2.51 25.22
N ILE A 194 -0.16 2.82 24.04
CA ILE A 194 1.22 3.27 23.82
C ILE A 194 1.22 4.49 22.89
N PRO A 195 2.20 5.41 23.05
CA PRO A 195 2.37 6.46 22.07
C PRO A 195 2.81 5.87 20.73
N LYS A 196 2.32 6.46 19.63
CA LYS A 196 2.61 6.02 18.25
C LYS A 196 4.10 5.89 17.95
N SER A 197 4.94 6.72 18.57
CA SER A 197 6.41 6.67 18.44
C SER A 197 7.04 5.40 19.02
N ARG A 198 6.33 4.68 19.91
CA ARG A 198 6.78 3.44 20.55
C ARG A 198 6.20 2.17 19.91
N LEU A 199 5.55 2.30 18.74
CA LEU A 199 5.04 1.18 17.97
C LEU A 199 6.15 0.17 17.63
N LYS A 200 5.93 -1.08 17.99
CA LYS A 200 6.75 -2.25 17.70
C LYS A 200 5.91 -3.31 16.99
N PRO A 201 6.51 -4.14 16.12
CA PRO A 201 5.74 -5.17 15.43
C PRO A 201 4.98 -6.06 16.42
N GLY A 202 3.72 -6.35 16.13
CA GLY A 202 2.76 -7.03 17.01
C GLY A 202 1.76 -6.09 17.70
N ASP A 203 2.09 -4.81 17.86
CA ASP A 203 1.15 -3.83 18.43
C ASP A 203 -0.08 -3.69 17.53
N LEU A 204 -1.24 -3.44 18.15
CA LEU A 204 -2.50 -3.21 17.46
C LEU A 204 -2.69 -1.72 17.18
N VAL A 205 -3.20 -1.40 16.00
CA VAL A 205 -3.56 -0.04 15.58
C VAL A 205 -5.05 0.00 15.27
N PHE A 206 -5.78 0.91 15.91
CA PHE A 206 -7.23 1.02 15.85
C PHE A 206 -7.68 2.30 15.14
N TYR A 207 -8.82 2.23 14.47
CA TYR A 207 -9.35 3.31 13.63
C TYR A 207 -10.85 3.51 13.86
N LEU A 208 -11.33 4.75 13.73
CA LEU A 208 -12.75 5.09 13.79
C LEU A 208 -13.46 4.78 12.48
N LYS A 209 -14.77 4.53 12.56
CA LYS A 209 -15.63 4.27 11.40
C LYS A 209 -15.61 5.37 10.36
N ASN A 210 -15.78 6.62 10.78
CA ASN A 210 -15.93 7.77 9.88
C ASN A 210 -14.73 8.71 9.93
N ASP A 211 -13.49 8.20 9.82
CA ASP A 211 -12.18 8.91 9.81
C ASP A 211 -11.87 9.82 11.01
N THR A 212 -12.80 10.70 11.38
CA THR A 212 -12.79 11.69 12.45
C THR A 212 -13.86 11.45 13.51
N SER A 213 -14.86 10.57 13.27
CA SER A 213 -15.96 10.33 14.21
C SER A 213 -16.49 8.89 14.21
N GLY A 214 -17.35 8.56 15.18
CA GLY A 214 -17.96 7.25 15.35
C GLY A 214 -17.16 6.30 16.23
N PRO A 215 -17.64 5.06 16.45
CA PRO A 215 -16.92 4.06 17.24
C PRO A 215 -15.68 3.54 16.51
N ILE A 216 -14.80 2.86 17.25
CA ILE A 216 -13.69 2.10 16.67
C ILE A 216 -14.26 0.87 15.97
N ASP A 217 -14.10 0.79 14.65
CA ASP A 217 -14.66 -0.29 13.82
C ASP A 217 -13.59 -1.14 13.13
N HIS A 218 -12.32 -0.74 13.21
CA HIS A 218 -11.25 -1.41 12.50
C HIS A 218 -9.96 -1.53 13.31
N VAL A 219 -9.28 -2.65 13.12
CA VAL A 219 -7.99 -2.96 13.75
C VAL A 219 -7.00 -3.55 12.74
N GLY A 220 -5.73 -3.23 12.91
CA GLY A 220 -4.62 -3.85 12.19
C GLY A 220 -3.47 -4.19 13.12
N VAL A 221 -2.60 -5.10 12.68
CA VAL A 221 -1.39 -5.49 13.41
C VAL A 221 -0.20 -4.78 12.79
N TYR A 222 0.47 -3.93 13.57
CA TYR A 222 1.66 -3.24 13.13
C TYR A 222 2.78 -4.25 12.84
N ILE A 223 3.44 -4.09 11.69
CA ILE A 223 4.51 -5.00 11.25
C ILE A 223 5.86 -4.29 11.16
N GLY A 224 5.92 -2.99 11.48
CA GLY A 224 7.13 -2.19 11.37
C GLY A 224 7.15 -1.28 10.13
N SER A 225 8.11 -0.35 10.10
CA SER A 225 8.31 0.57 8.97
C SER A 225 7.08 1.43 8.60
N GLY A 226 6.17 1.68 9.56
CA GLY A 226 4.93 2.42 9.32
C GLY A 226 3.86 1.60 8.57
N LEU A 227 3.99 0.27 8.51
CA LEU A 227 3.05 -0.65 7.87
C LEU A 227 2.32 -1.50 8.89
N MET A 228 1.13 -1.96 8.52
CA MET A 228 0.32 -2.93 9.23
C MET A 228 -0.18 -4.02 8.28
N ILE A 229 -0.44 -5.21 8.81
CA ILE A 229 -1.24 -6.24 8.16
C ILE A 229 -2.63 -6.28 8.82
N ASN A 230 -3.67 -6.42 8.02
CA ASN A 230 -5.05 -6.38 8.50
C ASN A 230 -5.99 -7.07 7.51
N SER A 231 -7.20 -7.44 7.93
CA SER A 231 -8.31 -7.72 7.01
C SER A 231 -9.20 -6.49 6.88
N SER A 232 -9.36 -5.92 5.69
CA SER A 232 -10.21 -4.72 5.47
C SER A 232 -10.73 -4.65 4.05
N GLY A 233 -11.74 -3.82 3.82
CA GLY A 233 -12.27 -3.52 2.49
C GLY A 233 -13.80 -3.52 2.54
N HIS A 234 -14.41 -3.46 1.37
CA HIS A 234 -15.82 -3.80 1.21
C HIS A 234 -15.99 -5.32 1.10
N TYR A 235 -17.24 -5.77 1.20
CA TYR A 235 -17.63 -7.17 1.04
C TYR A 235 -16.98 -7.78 -0.22
N GLY A 236 -16.24 -8.87 -0.05
CA GLY A 236 -15.62 -9.60 -1.15
C GLY A 236 -14.35 -8.96 -1.74
N ASP A 237 -13.90 -7.81 -1.23
CA ASP A 237 -12.65 -7.21 -1.68
C ASP A 237 -11.47 -8.15 -1.39
N THR A 238 -10.54 -8.21 -2.36
CA THR A 238 -9.31 -9.02 -2.26
C THR A 238 -8.07 -8.15 -2.44
N TYR A 239 -6.92 -8.72 -2.09
CA TYR A 239 -5.64 -8.02 -2.19
C TYR A 239 -5.40 -7.53 -3.63
N PRO A 240 -4.89 -6.30 -3.83
CA PRO A 240 -4.45 -5.32 -2.83
C PRO A 240 -5.53 -4.34 -2.34
N GLN A 241 -6.77 -4.41 -2.87
CA GLN A 241 -7.84 -3.46 -2.56
C GLN A 241 -8.50 -3.73 -1.20
N GLY A 242 -8.60 -5.00 -0.82
CA GLY A 242 -9.06 -5.41 0.50
C GLY A 242 -8.65 -6.84 0.86
N GLY A 243 -9.46 -7.51 1.69
CA GLY A 243 -9.10 -8.76 2.32
C GLY A 243 -7.94 -8.61 3.30
N ILE A 244 -7.26 -9.72 3.59
CA ILE A 244 -5.98 -9.70 4.29
C ILE A 244 -4.95 -9.00 3.41
N THR A 245 -4.56 -7.80 3.80
CA THR A 245 -3.73 -6.88 3.02
C THR A 245 -2.70 -6.18 3.88
N VAL A 246 -1.79 -5.46 3.24
CA VAL A 246 -0.81 -4.59 3.92
C VAL A 246 -1.11 -3.15 3.56
N LYS A 247 -1.27 -2.32 4.57
CA LYS A 247 -1.43 -0.88 4.41
C LYS A 247 -0.41 -0.15 5.28
N ARG A 248 -0.14 1.11 4.94
CA ARG A 248 0.45 2.04 5.88
C ARG A 248 -0.51 2.24 7.05
N ILE A 249 0.04 2.53 8.23
CA ILE A 249 -0.78 2.88 9.39
C ILE A 249 -1.59 4.17 9.16
N ASN A 250 -1.19 5.01 8.20
CA ASN A 250 -2.03 6.08 7.67
C ASN A 250 -2.38 5.70 6.22
N TYR A 251 -3.65 5.48 5.92
CA TYR A 251 -4.14 5.05 4.61
C TYR A 251 -5.50 5.69 4.32
N GLY A 252 -5.85 5.87 3.04
CA GLY A 252 -7.02 6.68 2.66
C GLY A 252 -7.00 8.04 3.38
N ASN A 253 -8.08 8.33 4.11
CA ASN A 253 -8.17 9.46 5.03
C ASN A 253 -8.00 9.06 6.51
N ARG A 254 -7.85 7.75 6.79
CA ARG A 254 -7.78 7.16 8.13
C ARG A 254 -6.42 7.36 8.78
N LYS A 255 -6.45 7.72 10.07
CA LYS A 255 -5.29 7.76 10.96
C LYS A 255 -5.59 6.88 12.18
N PRO A 256 -4.57 6.21 12.78
CA PRO A 256 -4.80 5.44 13.99
C PRO A 256 -5.23 6.39 15.11
N VAL A 257 -6.32 6.05 15.78
CA VAL A 257 -6.79 6.77 16.98
C VAL A 257 -6.26 6.17 18.26
N ARG A 258 -5.94 4.87 18.25
CA ARG A 258 -5.25 4.19 19.36
C ARG A 258 -4.16 3.29 18.82
N CYS A 259 -3.02 3.29 19.52
CA CYS A 259 -1.94 2.34 19.32
C CYS A 259 -1.79 1.57 20.63
N MET A 260 -1.91 0.24 20.60
CA MET A 260 -1.96 -0.55 21.84
C MET A 260 -1.08 -1.78 21.76
N ARG A 261 -0.48 -2.15 22.89
CA ARG A 261 0.32 -3.37 23.03
C ARG A 261 -0.44 -4.43 23.81
N ILE A 262 -0.46 -5.64 23.29
CA ILE A 262 -1.12 -6.80 23.93
C ILE A 262 -0.38 -7.15 25.23
N ARG A 263 -1.12 -7.27 26.34
CA ARG A 263 -0.53 -7.66 27.63
C ARG A 263 0.06 -9.07 27.56
N GLY A 264 1.25 -9.23 28.14
CA GLY A 264 2.01 -10.49 28.12
C GLY A 264 2.76 -10.76 26.81
N LEU A 265 2.75 -9.84 25.84
CA LEU A 265 3.54 -9.92 24.62
C LEU A 265 4.41 -8.65 24.50
N SER A 266 5.58 -8.66 25.13
CA SER A 266 6.59 -7.57 25.06
C SER A 266 7.94 -8.07 24.59
#